data_AF-A0A0V0HL19-F1
#
_entry.id   AF-A0A0V0HL19-F1
#
_cell.length_a   1.000
_cell.length_b   1.000
_cell.length_c   1.000
_cell.angle_alpha   90.00
_cell.angle_beta   90.00
_cell.angle_gamma   90.00
#
_symmetry.space_group_name_H-M   'P 1'
#
loop_
_entity.id
_entity.type
_entity.pdbx_description
1 polymer ?
#
loop_
_entity_poly.entity_id
_entity_poly.type
_entity_poly.pdbx_seq_one_letter_code
_entity_poly.pdbx_strand_id
1 'polypeptide(L)'
;MLDIMQSGKMEFQFDRIHIKAVLFDMIVAAIDTSATSIEWILTELLRHPHVMKKLQKELDQVVGLERMVKESDLEKLNYLDMVVKEGMRLHCVVPLMPHEAMEDCVVNSFHIQKGSRIMINFYVVQRDPNIWPEPEKVFTREVC
;
A
#
# COMPACT_ATOMS: atom_id res chain seq x y z
N MET A 1 -2.86 -12.24 -21.44
CA MET A 1 -4.29 -12.60 -21.27
C MET A 1 -4.92 -13.08 -22.58
N LEU A 2 -4.81 -12.34 -23.70
CA LEU A 2 -5.36 -12.77 -24.99
C LEU A 2 -4.69 -14.05 -25.53
N ASP A 3 -3.37 -14.17 -25.40
CA ASP A 3 -2.65 -15.38 -25.80
C ASP A 3 -3.04 -16.60 -24.94
N ILE A 4 -3.37 -16.37 -23.68
CA ILE A 4 -3.84 -17.41 -22.74
C ILE A 4 -5.23 -17.90 -23.18
N MET A 5 -6.15 -17.00 -23.55
CA MET A 5 -7.45 -17.37 -24.14
C MET A 5 -7.29 -18.21 -25.41
N GLN A 6 -6.34 -17.85 -26.28
CA GLN A 6 -6.16 -18.50 -27.58
C GLN A 6 -5.42 -19.85 -27.47
N SER A 7 -4.63 -20.05 -26.42
CA SER A 7 -3.77 -21.22 -26.28
C SER A 7 -4.52 -22.54 -26.06
N GLY A 8 -5.74 -22.52 -25.52
CA GLY A 8 -6.52 -23.73 -25.20
C GLY A 8 -5.87 -24.68 -24.18
N LYS A 9 -4.79 -24.26 -23.50
CA LYS A 9 -3.96 -25.09 -22.60
C LYS A 9 -4.37 -25.02 -21.12
N MET A 10 -5.47 -24.35 -20.79
CA MET A 10 -5.90 -24.12 -19.41
C MET A 10 -6.92 -25.19 -18.98
N GLU A 11 -6.82 -25.68 -17.74
CA GLU A 11 -7.81 -26.59 -17.14
C GLU A 11 -9.22 -25.96 -17.02
N PHE A 12 -9.31 -24.64 -17.06
CA PHE A 12 -10.57 -23.89 -17.04
C PHE A 12 -10.70 -22.97 -18.27
N GLN A 13 -11.93 -22.76 -18.75
CA GLN A 13 -12.18 -21.88 -19.89
C GLN A 13 -12.03 -20.41 -19.49
N PHE A 14 -10.91 -19.81 -19.86
CA PHE A 14 -10.67 -18.37 -19.69
C PHE A 14 -11.31 -17.60 -20.85
N ASP A 15 -12.47 -16.99 -20.58
CA ASP A 15 -13.30 -16.30 -21.58
C ASP A 15 -13.31 -14.76 -21.40
N ARG A 16 -14.15 -14.07 -22.20
CA ARG A 16 -14.28 -12.61 -22.14
C ARG A 16 -14.84 -12.10 -20.79
N ILE A 17 -15.62 -12.90 -20.08
CA ILE A 17 -16.16 -12.51 -18.76
C ILE A 17 -15.01 -12.44 -17.77
N HIS A 18 -14.13 -13.43 -17.77
CA HIS A 18 -12.94 -13.44 -16.91
C HIS A 18 -12.03 -12.24 -17.20
N ILE A 19 -11.77 -11.92 -18.48
CA ILE A 19 -10.98 -10.72 -18.82
C ILE A 19 -11.62 -9.44 -18.29
N LYS A 20 -12.94 -9.28 -18.49
CA LYS A 20 -13.65 -8.10 -17.98
C LYS A 20 -13.56 -8.01 -16.47
N ALA A 21 -13.73 -9.13 -15.77
CA ALA A 21 -13.65 -9.19 -14.32
C ALA A 21 -12.26 -8.81 -13.80
N VAL A 22 -11.19 -9.39 -14.35
CA VAL A 22 -9.81 -9.07 -13.95
C VAL A 22 -9.48 -7.60 -14.23
N LEU A 23 -9.85 -7.08 -15.40
CA LEU A 23 -9.60 -5.67 -15.73
C LEU A 23 -10.37 -4.72 -14.80
N PHE A 24 -11.63 -5.05 -14.49
CA PHE A 24 -12.42 -4.27 -13.56
C PHE A 24 -11.83 -4.29 -12.15
N ASP A 25 -11.41 -5.46 -11.67
CA ASP A 25 -10.79 -5.63 -10.36
C ASP A 25 -9.47 -4.83 -10.24
N MET A 26 -8.62 -4.89 -11.28
CA MET A 26 -7.39 -4.07 -11.34
C MET A 26 -7.68 -2.56 -11.26
N ILE A 27 -8.72 -2.09 -11.93
CA ILE A 27 -9.10 -0.68 -11.94
C ILE A 27 -9.60 -0.26 -10.55
N VAL A 28 -10.53 -1.03 -9.97
CA VAL A 28 -11.07 -0.74 -8.63
C VAL A 28 -9.96 -0.76 -7.58
N ALA A 29 -9.07 -1.74 -7.64
CA ALA A 29 -7.96 -1.88 -6.69
C ALA A 29 -6.93 -0.74 -6.79
N ALA A 30 -6.74 -0.14 -7.96
CA ALA A 30 -5.68 0.85 -8.18
C ALA A 30 -6.14 2.32 -8.03
N ILE A 31 -7.38 2.66 -8.40
CA ILE A 31 -7.82 4.06 -8.45
C ILE A 31 -7.93 4.67 -7.06
N ASP A 32 -8.88 4.20 -6.27
CA ASP A 32 -9.22 4.85 -4.99
C ASP A 32 -8.06 4.71 -4.00
N THR A 33 -7.39 3.55 -3.97
CA THR A 33 -6.27 3.29 -3.08
C THR A 33 -5.09 4.24 -3.32
N SER A 34 -4.70 4.46 -4.58
CA SER A 34 -3.59 5.33 -4.93
C SER A 34 -3.94 6.80 -4.68
N ALA A 35 -5.15 7.22 -5.11
CA ALA A 35 -5.59 8.60 -4.94
C ALA A 35 -5.67 9.00 -3.46
N THR A 36 -6.31 8.18 -2.63
CA THR A 36 -6.41 8.44 -1.18
C THR A 36 -5.05 8.41 -0.50
N SER A 37 -4.14 7.50 -0.90
CA SER A 37 -2.77 7.48 -0.35
C SER A 37 -2.03 8.79 -0.64
N ILE A 38 -2.09 9.27 -1.90
CA ILE A 38 -1.45 10.52 -2.31
C ILE A 38 -2.06 11.71 -1.56
N GLU A 39 -3.39 11.76 -1.43
CA GLU A 39 -4.10 12.83 -0.72
C GLU A 39 -3.65 12.95 0.75
N TRP A 40 -3.55 11.82 1.46
CA TRP A 40 -3.08 11.80 2.84
C TRP A 40 -1.62 12.20 2.97
N ILE A 41 -0.74 11.67 2.10
CA ILE A 41 0.68 12.01 2.12
C ILE A 41 0.88 13.51 1.89
N LEU A 42 0.21 14.09 0.89
CA LEU A 42 0.28 15.54 0.62
C LEU A 42 -0.28 16.35 1.78
N THR A 43 -1.40 15.92 2.37
CA THR A 43 -1.96 16.56 3.57
C THR A 43 -0.95 16.60 4.71
N GLU A 44 -0.27 15.50 4.98
CA GLU A 44 0.72 15.44 6.05
C GLU A 44 1.98 16.26 5.74
N LEU A 45 2.42 16.32 4.48
CA LEU A 45 3.51 17.20 4.07
C LEU A 45 3.19 18.68 4.27
N LEU A 46 1.96 19.09 3.95
CA LEU A 46 1.48 20.47 4.17
C LEU A 46 1.41 20.81 5.66
N ARG A 47 1.04 19.84 6.50
CA ARG A 47 1.02 19.98 7.98
C ARG A 47 2.42 19.98 8.59
N HIS A 48 3.42 19.44 7.91
CA HIS A 48 4.81 19.35 8.36
C HIS A 48 5.78 20.00 7.36
N PRO A 49 5.83 21.34 7.28
CA PRO A 49 6.63 22.05 6.27
C PRO A 49 8.13 21.74 6.31
N HIS A 50 8.67 21.33 7.46
CA HIS A 50 10.06 20.92 7.59
C HIS A 50 10.35 19.61 6.85
N VAL A 51 9.46 18.61 6.95
CA VAL A 51 9.53 17.35 6.20
C VAL A 51 9.40 17.64 4.70
N MET A 52 8.44 18.48 4.31
CA MET A 52 8.26 18.86 2.91
C MET A 52 9.50 19.53 2.32
N LYS A 53 10.14 20.46 3.04
CA LYS A 53 11.38 21.11 2.61
C LYS A 53 12.53 20.11 2.46
N LYS A 54 12.67 19.15 3.37
CA LYS A 54 13.69 18.09 3.30
C LYS A 54 13.47 17.19 2.07
N LEU A 55 12.21 16.83 1.80
CA LEU A 55 11.84 16.05 0.61
C LEU A 55 12.11 16.79 -0.70
N GLN A 56 11.73 18.07 -0.78
CA GLN A 56 12.02 18.92 -1.94
C GLN A 56 13.52 19.04 -2.19
N LYS A 57 14.33 19.11 -1.13
CA LYS A 57 15.80 19.13 -1.25
C LYS A 57 16.35 17.81 -1.80
N GLU A 58 15.83 16.66 -1.36
CA GLU A 58 16.23 15.37 -1.94
C GLU A 58 15.90 15.30 -3.44
N LEU A 59 14.69 15.72 -3.82
CA LEU A 59 14.27 15.75 -5.22
C LEU A 59 15.17 16.66 -6.07
N ASP A 60 15.50 17.85 -5.59
CA ASP A 60 16.41 18.78 -6.28
C ASP A 60 17.83 18.19 -6.43
N GLN A 61 18.33 17.49 -5.41
CA GLN A 61 19.66 16.87 -5.45
C GLN A 61 19.75 15.65 -6.37
N VAL A 62 18.71 14.82 -6.43
CA VAL A 62 18.72 13.56 -7.19
C VAL A 62 18.26 13.77 -8.63
N VAL A 63 17.23 14.59 -8.84
CA VAL A 63 16.56 14.77 -10.13
C VAL A 63 16.96 16.09 -10.79
N GLY A 64 17.04 17.16 -9.99
CA GLY A 64 17.20 18.54 -10.46
C GLY A 64 15.91 19.14 -11.02
N LEU A 65 15.95 20.43 -11.36
CA LEU A 65 14.77 21.18 -11.84
C LEU A 65 14.56 21.11 -13.37
N GLU A 66 15.54 20.59 -14.12
CA GLU A 66 15.56 20.66 -15.59
C GLU A 66 14.87 19.48 -16.28
N ARG A 67 14.41 18.47 -15.53
CA ARG A 67 13.79 17.26 -16.10
C ARG A 67 12.72 16.65 -15.20
N MET A 68 11.87 15.83 -15.81
CA MET A 68 10.91 15.00 -15.08
C MET A 68 11.61 13.83 -14.36
N VAL A 69 10.97 13.39 -13.27
CA VAL A 69 11.32 12.17 -12.52
C VAL A 69 11.18 10.95 -13.42
N LYS A 70 12.12 10.02 -13.34
CA LYS A 70 12.07 8.71 -14.00
C LYS A 70 12.06 7.60 -12.94
N GLU A 71 11.57 6.42 -13.32
CA GLU A 71 11.55 5.24 -12.44
C GLU A 71 12.95 4.90 -11.91
N SER A 72 13.99 5.06 -12.73
CA SER A 72 15.39 4.84 -12.33
C SER A 72 15.89 5.77 -11.22
N ASP A 73 15.20 6.89 -10.95
CA ASP A 73 15.56 7.81 -9.87
C ASP A 73 15.04 7.32 -8.51
N LEU A 74 13.98 6.50 -8.48
CA LEU A 74 13.29 6.10 -7.26
C LEU A 74 14.22 5.41 -6.25
N GLU A 75 15.17 4.60 -6.74
CA GLU A 75 16.18 3.93 -5.90
C GLU A 75 17.07 4.92 -5.11
N LYS A 76 17.15 6.17 -5.55
CA LYS A 76 17.95 7.23 -4.89
C LYS A 76 17.11 8.16 -4.03
N LEU A 77 15.78 8.08 -4.11
CA LEU A 77 14.83 8.90 -3.37
C LEU A 77 14.42 8.21 -2.06
N ASN A 78 15.40 7.97 -1.19
CA ASN A 78 15.20 7.21 0.05
C ASN A 78 14.24 7.95 1.00
N TYR A 79 14.38 9.27 1.12
CA TYR A 79 13.54 10.06 2.00
C TYR A 79 12.10 10.13 1.48
N LEU A 80 11.89 10.20 0.17
CA LEU A 80 10.56 10.04 -0.44
C LEU A 80 9.93 8.69 -0.06
N ASP A 81 10.66 7.59 -0.24
CA ASP A 81 10.16 6.24 0.11
C ASP A 81 9.74 6.17 1.58
N MET A 82 10.54 6.74 2.48
CA MET A 82 10.23 6.80 3.90
C MET A 82 9.00 7.67 4.21
N VAL A 83 8.85 8.83 3.55
CA VAL A 83 7.66 9.70 3.68
C VAL A 83 6.40 8.96 3.21
N VAL A 84 6.47 8.24 2.09
CA VAL A 84 5.35 7.45 1.56
C VAL A 84 4.99 6.34 2.54
N LYS A 85 5.98 5.60 3.05
CA LYS A 85 5.77 4.52 4.03
C LYS A 85 5.14 5.01 5.33
N GLU A 86 5.63 6.10 5.91
CA GLU A 86 5.04 6.68 7.14
C GLU A 86 3.62 7.23 6.89
N GLY A 87 3.40 7.88 5.74
CA GLY A 87 2.07 8.31 5.33
C GLY A 87 1.09 7.14 5.25
N MET A 88 1.49 6.04 4.62
CA MET A 88 0.67 4.83 4.50
C MET A 88 0.49 4.09 5.84
N ARG A 89 1.49 4.12 6.73
CA ARG A 89 1.42 3.51 8.08
C ARG A 89 0.34 4.19 8.92
N LEU A 90 0.30 5.53 8.95
CA LEU A 90 -0.76 6.20 9.71
C LEU A 90 -2.08 6.17 8.92
N HIS A 91 -2.06 6.50 7.64
CA HIS A 91 -3.27 6.63 6.82
C HIS A 91 -3.52 5.39 5.96
N CYS A 92 -3.74 4.26 6.62
CA CYS A 92 -4.04 2.99 5.96
C CYS A 92 -5.37 3.06 5.20
N VAL A 93 -5.33 3.00 3.86
CA VAL A 93 -6.54 3.10 3.02
C VAL A 93 -7.49 1.92 3.21
N VAL A 94 -6.95 0.74 3.54
CA VAL A 94 -7.75 -0.46 3.83
C VAL A 94 -7.45 -0.93 5.25
N PRO A 95 -8.08 -0.36 6.29
CA PRO A 95 -7.75 -0.64 7.69
C PRO A 95 -8.18 -2.03 8.17
N LEU A 96 -9.20 -2.63 7.54
CA LEU A 96 -9.74 -3.95 7.85
C LEU A 96 -9.84 -4.79 6.58
N MET A 97 -9.28 -6.01 6.59
CA MET A 97 -9.28 -6.90 5.43
C MET A 97 -9.95 -8.25 5.73
N PRO A 98 -11.05 -8.60 5.04
CA PRO A 98 -11.73 -9.87 5.25
C PRO A 98 -10.97 -11.03 4.61
N HIS A 99 -10.93 -12.15 5.32
CA HIS A 99 -10.43 -13.45 4.86
C HIS A 99 -11.38 -14.55 5.35
N GLU A 100 -11.27 -15.74 4.76
CA GLU A 100 -11.98 -16.93 5.21
C GLU A 100 -10.98 -18.06 5.48
N ALA A 101 -11.15 -18.76 6.60
CA ALA A 101 -10.33 -19.93 6.92
C ALA A 101 -10.65 -21.08 5.97
N MET A 102 -9.69 -21.49 5.13
CA MET A 102 -9.88 -22.60 4.18
C MET A 102 -9.86 -23.98 4.87
N GLU A 103 -9.25 -24.07 6.05
CA GLU A 103 -9.15 -25.25 6.91
C GLU A 103 -9.10 -24.83 8.39
N ASP A 104 -9.28 -25.81 9.27
CA ASP A 104 -9.13 -25.61 10.72
C ASP A 104 -7.68 -25.22 11.03
N CYS A 105 -7.49 -24.12 11.77
CA CYS A 105 -6.15 -23.64 12.11
C CYS A 105 -6.09 -23.08 13.55
N VAL A 106 -4.87 -22.93 14.08
CA VAL A 106 -4.66 -22.36 15.42
C VAL A 106 -3.80 -21.11 15.30
N VAL A 107 -4.29 -19.98 15.81
CA VAL A 107 -3.57 -18.70 15.85
C VAL A 107 -3.53 -18.21 17.29
N ASN A 108 -2.33 -17.97 17.85
CA ASN A 108 -2.14 -17.55 19.25
C ASN A 108 -2.93 -18.40 20.27
N SER A 109 -2.94 -19.72 20.08
CA SER A 109 -3.69 -20.70 20.90
C SER A 109 -5.22 -20.66 20.73
N PHE A 110 -5.76 -19.86 19.82
CA PHE A 110 -7.17 -19.87 19.45
C PHE A 110 -7.40 -20.80 18.26
N HIS A 111 -8.34 -21.73 18.41
CA HIS A 111 -8.78 -22.59 17.31
C HIS A 111 -9.80 -21.86 16.44
N ILE A 112 -9.48 -21.73 15.15
CA ILE A 112 -10.31 -21.12 14.11
C ILE A 112 -10.82 -22.24 13.23
N GLN A 113 -12.13 -22.40 13.15
CA GLN A 113 -12.75 -23.45 12.32
C GLN A 113 -12.76 -23.03 10.85
N LYS A 114 -12.68 -23.99 9.94
CA LYS A 114 -12.91 -23.82 8.51
C LYS A 114 -14.21 -23.05 8.25
N GLY A 115 -14.18 -22.11 7.30
CA GLY A 115 -15.29 -21.24 6.94
C GLY A 115 -15.48 -20.03 7.87
N SER A 116 -14.66 -19.90 8.93
CA SER A 116 -14.69 -18.71 9.78
C SER A 116 -14.24 -17.48 9.00
N ARG A 117 -14.98 -16.37 9.12
CA ARG A 117 -14.55 -15.06 8.62
C ARG A 117 -13.54 -14.44 9.58
N ILE A 118 -12.39 -14.07 9.04
CA ILE A 118 -11.28 -13.45 9.75
C ILE A 118 -11.16 -12.00 9.25
N MET A 119 -11.14 -11.04 10.16
CA MET A 119 -10.87 -9.64 9.83
C MET A 119 -9.47 -9.27 10.30
N ILE A 120 -8.57 -9.03 9.36
CA ILE A 120 -7.22 -8.54 9.67
C ILE A 120 -7.30 -7.04 9.95
N ASN A 121 -6.87 -6.62 11.14
CA ASN A 121 -6.91 -5.21 11.55
C ASN A 121 -5.56 -4.53 11.34
N PHE A 122 -5.34 -4.03 10.13
CA PHE A 122 -4.12 -3.30 9.77
C PHE A 122 -3.99 -1.99 10.54
N TYR A 123 -5.10 -1.32 10.87
CA TYR A 123 -5.09 -0.07 11.64
C TYR A 123 -4.38 -0.22 12.99
N VAL A 124 -4.68 -1.31 13.72
CA VAL A 124 -4.05 -1.60 15.02
C VAL A 124 -2.60 -2.02 14.84
N VAL A 125 -2.31 -2.90 13.87
CA VAL A 125 -0.94 -3.39 13.61
C VAL A 125 0.02 -2.23 13.27
N GLN A 126 -0.42 -1.28 12.46
CA GLN A 126 0.39 -0.12 12.04
C GLN A 126 0.54 0.95 13.14
N ARG A 127 -0.14 0.77 14.27
CA ARG A 127 -0.11 1.65 15.45
C ARG A 127 0.29 0.91 16.73
N ASP A 128 0.84 -0.29 16.63
CA ASP A 128 1.27 -1.05 17.80
C ASP A 128 2.38 -0.29 18.55
N PRO A 129 2.15 0.17 19.79
CA PRO A 129 3.16 0.93 20.55
C PRO A 129 4.40 0.10 20.91
N ASN A 130 4.33 -1.24 20.81
CA ASN A 130 5.49 -2.11 21.01
C ASN A 130 6.43 -2.11 19.81
N ILE A 131 5.95 -1.73 18.63
CA ILE A 131 6.71 -1.68 17.37
C ILE A 131 7.05 -0.23 17.02
N TRP A 132 6.09 0.69 17.20
CA TRP A 132 6.20 2.09 16.80
C TRP A 132 6.23 3.00 18.02
N PRO A 133 7.38 3.63 18.35
CA PRO A 133 7.42 4.69 19.34
C PRO A 133 6.56 5.87 18.87
N GLU A 134 5.64 6.34 19.72
CA GLU A 134 4.68 7.42 19.38
C GLU A 134 3.79 7.09 18.16
N PRO A 135 3.00 6.00 18.21
CA PRO A 135 2.33 5.41 17.04
C PRO A 135 1.34 6.33 16.31
N GLU A 136 0.85 7.37 16.99
CA GLU A 136 -0.11 8.35 16.45
C GLU A 136 0.56 9.52 15.70
N LYS A 137 1.89 9.65 15.77
CA LYS A 137 2.63 10.65 15.00
C LYS A 137 3.00 10.08 13.64
N VAL A 138 2.74 10.82 12.57
CA VAL A 138 3.11 10.44 11.20
C VAL A 138 4.62 10.46 11.03
N PHE A 139 5.27 11.55 11.41
CA PHE A 139 6.72 11.68 11.27
C PHE A 139 7.35 11.67 12.66
N THR A 140 7.66 10.47 13.17
CA THR A 140 8.45 10.31 14.40
C THR A 140 9.94 10.35 14.07
N ARG A 141 10.72 10.97 14.98
CA ARG A 141 12.19 11.15 14.90
C ARG A 141 12.73 11.36 13.48
N GLU A 142 12.33 12.46 12.85
CA GLU A 142 12.83 12.94 11.55
C GLU A 142 12.94 11.88 10.44
N VAL A 143 12.04 10.90 10.43
CA VAL A 143 11.98 9.80 9.47
C VAL A 143 13.23 8.90 9.62
N CYS A 144 13.09 7.76 10.32
CA CYS A 144 14.19 6.84 10.68
C CYS A 144 14.93 6.21 9.50
#